data_AF-A0AAD9A8V7-F1
#
_entry.id   AF-A0AAD9A8V7-F1
#
_cell.length_a   1.000
_cell.length_b   1.000
_cell.length_c   1.000
_cell.angle_alpha   90.00
_cell.angle_beta   90.00
_cell.angle_gamma   90.00
#
_symmetry.space_group_name_H-M   'P 1'
#
loop_
_entity.id
_entity.type
_entity.pdbx_description
1 polymer ?
#
loop_
_entity_poly.entity_id
_entity_poly.type
_entity_poly.pdbx_seq_one_letter_code
_entity_poly.pdbx_strand_id
1 'polypeptide(L)'
;MTCNNLDSEHRAIFLDDKLQAALERIEFEVALQAQGFENLSACPFCPYAADCPPIEEDKEFRCINPGCEIVSCRLCEQETHVPRTCEEAAAENGISERRKIEEAMSSALIRKCNKCRFPKRQGVETCSATYALSPATTVTLTTLPGGGEEGGFEKTEIRHEKEVRKAEEDARQKVLAANPELNEELLTFNTSKREPGKQEKTRKSAQLREAPREARR
;
A
#
# COMPACT_ATOMS: atom_id res chain seq x y z
N MET A 1 11.46 -31.97 11.55
CA MET A 1 12.48 -30.91 11.46
C MET A 1 12.11 -29.85 12.46
N THR A 2 12.71 -29.89 13.64
CA THR A 2 12.59 -28.81 14.62
C THR A 2 13.52 -27.70 14.14
N CYS A 3 12.96 -26.61 13.63
CA CYS A 3 13.73 -25.39 13.43
C CYS A 3 14.24 -25.00 14.82
N ASN A 4 15.55 -25.04 15.03
CA ASN A 4 16.15 -24.54 16.27
C ASN A 4 15.66 -23.10 16.43
N ASN A 5 14.88 -22.84 17.48
CA ASN A 5 14.67 -21.47 17.95
C ASN A 5 16.08 -20.87 18.06
N LEU A 6 16.32 -19.70 17.47
CA LEU A 6 17.55 -18.97 17.79
C LEU A 6 17.54 -18.77 19.30
N ASP A 7 18.39 -19.52 20.00
CA ASP A 7 18.54 -19.43 21.45
C ASP A 7 18.72 -17.95 21.81
N SER A 8 18.08 -17.51 22.89
CA SER A 8 18.01 -16.10 23.30
C SER A 8 19.38 -15.40 23.32
N GLU A 9 20.46 -16.17 23.48
CA GLU A 9 21.86 -15.73 23.51
C GLU A 9 22.39 -15.26 22.15
N HIS A 10 21.91 -15.82 21.03
CA HIS A 10 22.36 -15.44 19.69
C HIS A 10 21.66 -14.18 19.16
N ARG A 11 20.56 -13.77 19.78
CA ARG A 11 19.77 -12.61 19.35
C ARG A 11 20.58 -11.32 19.41
N ALA A 12 21.32 -11.13 20.49
CA ALA A 12 22.17 -9.95 20.69
C ALA A 12 23.36 -9.87 19.70
N ILE A 13 23.71 -10.96 19.02
CA ILE A 13 24.80 -10.99 18.02
C ILE A 13 24.30 -10.48 16.66
N PHE A 14 23.05 -10.76 16.31
CA PHE A 14 22.51 -10.54 14.97
C PHE A 14 21.48 -9.42 14.88
N LEU A 15 20.91 -8.99 16.00
CA LEU A 15 19.83 -8.02 16.05
C LEU A 15 20.31 -6.75 16.77
N ASP A 16 20.01 -5.60 16.16
CA ASP A 16 20.16 -4.31 16.82
C ASP A 16 19.11 -4.19 17.95
N ASP A 17 19.38 -3.37 18.97
CA ASP A 17 18.49 -3.15 20.14
C ASP A 17 17.02 -2.89 19.74
N LYS A 18 16.81 -2.13 18.66
CA LYS A 18 15.46 -1.83 18.14
C LYS A 18 14.76 -3.06 17.59
N LEU A 19 15.49 -3.92 16.87
CA LEU A 19 14.96 -5.14 16.31
C LEU A 19 14.72 -6.18 17.40
N GLN A 20 15.61 -6.25 18.38
CA GLN A 20 15.42 -7.11 19.54
C GLN A 20 14.17 -6.72 20.33
N ALA A 21 13.99 -5.42 20.64
CA ALA A 21 12.78 -4.94 21.30
C ALA A 21 11.51 -5.16 20.45
N ALA A 22 11.59 -5.11 19.12
CA ALA A 22 10.46 -5.42 18.25
C ALA A 22 10.10 -6.91 18.27
N LEU A 23 11.10 -7.79 18.29
CA LEU A 23 10.90 -9.24 18.37
C LEU A 23 10.31 -9.65 19.72
N GLU A 24 10.83 -9.11 20.82
CA GLU A 24 10.28 -9.37 22.16
C GLU A 24 8.81 -8.96 22.26
N ARG A 25 8.41 -7.85 21.62
CA ARG A 25 6.99 -7.43 21.56
C ARG A 25 6.13 -8.45 20.81
N ILE A 26 6.56 -8.87 19.62
CA ILE A 26 5.82 -9.85 18.81
C ILE A 26 5.69 -11.19 19.55
N GLU A 27 6.76 -11.66 20.17
CA GLU A 27 6.73 -12.91 20.94
C GLU A 27 5.81 -12.84 22.15
N PHE A 28 5.82 -11.70 22.85
CA PHE A 28 4.91 -11.45 23.94
C PHE A 28 3.44 -11.42 23.49
N GLU A 29 3.13 -10.75 22.38
CA GLU A 29 1.79 -10.74 21.78
C GLU A 29 1.31 -12.16 21.42
N VAL A 30 2.18 -12.97 20.80
CA VAL A 30 1.89 -14.36 20.46
C VAL A 30 1.67 -15.21 21.71
N ALA A 31 2.45 -14.98 22.77
CA ALA A 31 2.28 -15.69 24.05
C ALA A 31 0.95 -15.35 24.72
N LEU A 32 0.52 -14.08 24.68
CA LEU A 32 -0.80 -13.65 25.18
C LEU A 32 -1.94 -14.29 24.40
N GLN A 33 -1.85 -14.35 23.07
CA GLN A 33 -2.83 -15.03 22.22
C GLN A 33 -2.88 -16.54 22.51
N ALA A 34 -1.73 -17.17 22.70
CA ALA A 34 -1.62 -18.60 22.99
C ALA A 34 -2.19 -18.99 24.36
N GLN A 35 -2.24 -18.07 25.33
CA GLN A 35 -2.88 -18.31 26.63
C GLN A 35 -4.41 -18.38 26.54
N GLY A 36 -5.03 -18.00 25.43
CA GLY A 36 -6.46 -18.22 25.20
C GLY A 36 -7.36 -17.41 26.10
N PHE A 37 -6.98 -16.19 26.48
CA PHE A 37 -7.89 -15.26 27.14
C PHE A 37 -9.05 -14.94 26.20
N GLU A 38 -10.24 -15.45 26.53
CA GLU A 38 -11.42 -15.45 25.65
C GLU A 38 -11.91 -14.05 25.26
N ASN A 39 -11.54 -13.01 26.02
CA ASN A 39 -11.99 -11.63 25.77
C ASN A 39 -10.88 -10.57 25.84
N LEU A 40 -9.62 -10.95 25.56
CA LEU A 40 -8.53 -9.99 25.47
C LEU A 40 -8.68 -9.16 24.19
N SER A 41 -8.92 -7.86 24.33
CA SER A 41 -8.90 -6.93 23.19
C SER A 41 -7.70 -6.01 23.23
N ALA A 42 -7.10 -5.79 22.07
CA ALA A 42 -5.96 -4.90 21.89
C ALA A 42 -6.42 -3.54 21.36
N CYS A 43 -5.69 -2.49 21.76
CA CYS A 43 -5.83 -1.16 21.19
C CYS A 43 -5.25 -1.13 19.76
N PRO A 44 -5.92 -0.52 18.77
CA PRO A 44 -5.38 -0.42 17.41
C PRO A 44 -4.28 0.65 17.26
N PHE A 45 -4.13 1.54 18.24
CA PHE A 45 -3.21 2.68 18.17
C PHE A 45 -1.93 2.50 19.00
N CYS A 46 -1.90 1.51 19.90
CA CYS A 46 -0.75 1.27 20.77
C CYS A 46 -0.74 -0.20 21.26
N PRO A 47 0.38 -0.73 21.79
CA PRO A 47 0.50 -2.14 22.19
C PRO A 47 -0.22 -2.46 23.52
N TYR A 48 -1.20 -1.65 23.92
CA TYR A 48 -1.98 -1.88 25.13
C TYR A 48 -3.10 -2.89 24.83
N ALA A 49 -3.23 -3.90 25.68
CA ALA A 49 -4.32 -4.88 25.64
C ALA A 49 -4.96 -4.99 27.01
N ALA A 50 -6.27 -5.20 27.04
CA ALA A 50 -7.04 -5.35 28.27
C ALA A 50 -8.15 -6.37 28.07
N ASP A 51 -8.48 -7.05 29.17
CA ASP A 51 -9.66 -7.90 29.26
C ASP A 51 -10.90 -7.02 29.24
N CYS A 52 -11.72 -7.19 28.21
CA CYS A 52 -12.98 -6.48 28.07
C CYS A 52 -14.14 -7.47 28.19
N PRO A 53 -15.36 -7.01 28.52
CA PRO A 53 -16.55 -7.85 28.42
C PRO A 53 -16.77 -8.32 26.97
N PRO A 54 -17.69 -9.27 26.72
CA PRO A 54 -18.04 -9.69 25.36
C PRO A 54 -18.45 -8.50 24.47
N ILE A 55 -18.19 -8.61 23.17
CA ILE A 55 -18.48 -7.55 22.17
C ILE A 55 -19.98 -7.21 22.11
N GLU A 56 -20.85 -8.14 22.50
CA GLU A 56 -22.30 -7.93 22.56
C GLU A 56 -22.71 -6.94 23.66
N GLU A 57 -21.95 -6.86 24.75
CA GLU A 57 -22.20 -5.96 25.88
C GLU A 57 -21.53 -4.60 25.67
N ASP A 58 -20.24 -4.60 25.30
CA ASP A 58 -19.50 -3.39 25.03
C ASP A 58 -18.66 -3.49 23.74
N LYS A 59 -19.00 -2.61 22.80
CA LYS A 59 -18.32 -2.46 21.51
C LYS A 59 -17.16 -1.48 21.57
N GLU A 60 -17.07 -0.69 22.63
CA GLU A 60 -16.01 0.29 22.84
C GLU A 60 -14.83 -0.34 23.58
N PHE A 61 -13.63 0.05 23.21
CA PHE A 61 -12.40 -0.25 23.92
C PHE A 61 -11.81 1.07 24.43
N ARG A 62 -11.62 1.17 25.74
CA ARG A 62 -11.10 2.38 26.40
C ARG A 62 -9.64 2.15 26.77
N CYS A 63 -8.74 2.77 26.03
CA CYS A 63 -7.31 2.64 26.30
C CYS A 63 -6.93 3.40 27.58
N ILE A 64 -6.25 2.74 28.52
CA ILE A 64 -5.79 3.34 29.79
C ILE A 64 -4.31 3.75 29.71
N ASN A 65 -3.66 3.52 28.56
CA ASN A 65 -2.29 3.95 28.34
C ASN A 65 -2.23 5.49 28.28
N PRO A 66 -1.48 6.18 29.16
CA PRO A 66 -1.45 7.65 29.26
C PRO A 66 -0.92 8.34 27.99
N GLY A 67 -0.24 7.61 27.10
CA GLY A 67 0.20 8.13 25.80
C GLY A 67 -0.83 8.01 24.67
N CYS A 68 -1.91 7.25 24.87
CA CYS A 68 -2.92 6.98 23.85
C CYS A 68 -4.28 7.51 24.28
N GLU A 69 -4.87 6.98 25.35
CA GLU A 69 -6.20 7.37 25.90
C GLU A 69 -7.35 7.43 24.86
N ILE A 70 -7.17 6.85 23.67
CA ILE A 70 -8.18 6.83 22.61
C ILE A 70 -9.22 5.75 22.92
N VAL A 71 -10.49 6.07 22.65
CA VAL A 71 -11.59 5.11 22.65
C VAL A 71 -11.82 4.61 21.23
N SER A 72 -11.66 3.31 21.03
CA SER A 72 -11.78 2.67 19.71
C SER A 72 -12.93 1.67 19.66
N CYS A 73 -13.52 1.47 18.49
CA CYS A 73 -14.50 0.42 18.25
C CYS A 73 -13.79 -0.93 18.07
N ARG A 74 -14.20 -1.96 18.82
CA ARG A 74 -13.60 -3.31 18.78
C ARG A 74 -13.93 -4.08 17.49
N LEU A 75 -14.92 -3.65 16.73
CA LEU A 75 -15.36 -4.31 15.49
C LEU A 75 -14.62 -3.80 14.25
N CYS A 76 -14.36 -2.49 14.18
CA CYS A 76 -13.75 -1.86 13.00
C CYS A 76 -12.37 -1.27 13.29
N GLU A 77 -11.91 -1.31 14.54
CA GLU A 77 -10.59 -0.82 14.98
C GLU A 77 -10.36 0.69 14.71
N GLN A 78 -11.44 1.44 14.48
CA GLN A 78 -11.41 2.90 14.32
C GLN A 78 -11.77 3.61 15.62
N GLU A 79 -11.65 4.94 15.66
CA GLU A 79 -12.16 5.74 16.77
C GLU A 79 -13.65 5.47 17.01
N THR A 80 -14.09 5.59 18.27
CA THR A 80 -15.48 5.28 18.62
C THR A 80 -16.45 6.13 17.80
N HIS A 81 -17.45 5.46 17.24
CA HIS A 81 -18.51 6.05 16.45
C HIS A 81 -19.90 5.74 17.03
N VAL A 82 -19.99 5.20 18.24
CA VAL A 82 -21.27 4.93 18.93
C VAL A 82 -22.00 6.26 19.16
N PRO A 83 -23.29 6.40 18.81
CA PRO A 83 -24.29 5.36 18.55
C PRO A 83 -24.42 4.88 17.10
N ARG A 84 -23.62 5.38 16.14
CA ARG A 84 -23.68 5.00 14.73
C ARG A 84 -23.15 3.58 14.51
N THR A 85 -23.62 2.94 13.44
CA THR A 85 -23.10 1.63 13.03
C THR A 85 -21.72 1.76 12.39
N CYS A 86 -20.94 0.68 12.37
CA CYS A 86 -19.62 0.67 11.70
C CYS A 86 -19.73 1.03 10.20
N GLU A 87 -20.84 0.67 9.56
CA GLU A 87 -21.09 0.95 8.15
C GLU A 87 -21.34 2.44 7.89
N GLU A 88 -22.14 3.09 8.75
CA GLU A 88 -22.40 4.53 8.69
C GLU A 88 -21.12 5.34 8.91
N ALA A 89 -20.30 4.96 9.90
CA ALA A 89 -19.02 5.60 10.16
C ALA A 89 -18.05 5.45 8.98
N ALA A 90 -18.02 4.27 8.35
CA ALA A 90 -17.19 4.02 7.17
C ALA A 90 -17.63 4.88 5.96
N ALA A 91 -18.94 5.09 5.79
CA ALA A 91 -19.48 5.94 4.73
C ALA A 91 -19.14 7.42 4.95
N GLU A 92 -19.24 7.91 6.19
CA GLU A 92 -18.94 9.29 6.54
C GLU A 92 -17.44 9.62 6.43
N ASN A 93 -16.56 8.67 6.77
CA ASN A 93 -15.12 8.83 6.61
C ASN A 93 -14.67 8.86 5.13
N GLY A 94 -15.55 8.48 4.19
CA GLY A 94 -15.27 8.51 2.74
C GLY A 94 -14.12 7.61 2.26
N ILE A 95 -13.54 6.79 3.15
CA ILE A 95 -12.34 5.99 2.88
C ILE A 95 -12.59 4.99 1.74
N SER A 96 -13.78 4.39 1.70
CA SER A 96 -14.17 3.41 0.67
C SER A 96 -14.21 4.05 -0.73
N GLU A 97 -14.80 5.23 -0.84
CA GLU A 97 -15.03 5.93 -2.10
C GLU A 97 -13.76 6.61 -2.60
N ARG A 98 -13.01 7.22 -1.68
CA ARG A 98 -11.67 7.74 -1.94
C ARG A 98 -10.75 6.65 -2.50
N ARG A 99 -10.75 5.47 -1.88
CA ARG A 99 -9.94 4.32 -2.32
C ARG A 99 -10.29 3.86 -3.73
N LYS A 100 -11.56 3.87 -4.14
CA LYS A 100 -11.95 3.51 -5.52
C LYS A 100 -11.30 4.44 -6.56
N ILE A 101 -11.22 5.73 -6.26
CA ILE A 101 -10.57 6.71 -7.13
C ILE A 101 -9.05 6.47 -7.14
N GLU A 102 -8.41 6.23 -5.98
CA GLU A 102 -6.98 5.91 -5.90
C GLU A 102 -6.62 4.64 -6.68
N GLU A 103 -7.43 3.60 -6.55
CA GLU A 103 -7.26 2.34 -7.28
C GLU A 103 -7.45 2.54 -8.79
N ALA A 104 -8.42 3.36 -9.22
CA ALA A 104 -8.62 3.70 -10.63
C ALA A 104 -7.41 4.47 -11.21
N MET A 105 -6.93 5.51 -10.51
CA MET A 105 -5.74 6.26 -10.89
C MET A 105 -4.49 5.38 -10.96
N SER A 106 -4.29 4.51 -9.95
CA SER A 106 -3.17 3.56 -9.91
C SER A 106 -3.25 2.55 -11.05
N SER A 107 -4.46 2.06 -11.36
CA SER A 107 -4.66 1.13 -12.46
C SER A 107 -4.36 1.74 -13.84
N ALA A 108 -4.63 3.04 -14.02
CA ALA A 108 -4.26 3.79 -15.21
C ALA A 108 -2.74 4.09 -15.26
N LEU A 109 -2.13 4.31 -14.08
CA LEU A 109 -0.69 4.50 -13.94
C LEU A 109 0.10 3.21 -14.24
N ILE A 110 -0.51 2.04 -14.06
CA ILE A 110 0.17 0.76 -14.29
C ILE A 110 -0.05 0.30 -15.73
N ARG A 111 1.00 0.43 -16.57
CA ARG A 111 0.96 -0.10 -17.94
C ARG A 111 0.92 -1.63 -17.92
N LYS A 112 -0.15 -2.21 -18.44
CA LYS A 112 -0.29 -3.67 -18.60
C LYS A 112 0.23 -4.13 -19.97
N CYS A 113 0.82 -5.32 -20.03
CA CYS A 113 1.23 -5.94 -21.30
C CYS A 113 -0.01 -6.40 -22.08
N ASN A 114 -0.18 -5.97 -23.35
CA ASN A 114 -1.35 -6.34 -24.16
C ASN A 114 -1.51 -7.87 -24.37
N LYS A 115 -0.41 -8.63 -24.25
CA LYS A 115 -0.40 -10.10 -24.41
C LYS A 115 -0.76 -10.85 -23.12
N CYS A 116 -0.08 -10.55 -22.01
CA CYS A 116 -0.20 -11.31 -20.76
C CYS A 116 -0.87 -10.56 -19.60
N ARG A 117 -1.31 -9.30 -19.81
CA ARG A 117 -1.96 -8.41 -18.83
C ARG A 117 -1.16 -8.11 -17.56
N PHE A 118 0.05 -8.66 -17.43
CA PHE A 118 0.96 -8.39 -16.33
C PHE A 118 1.51 -6.95 -16.39
N PRO A 119 1.70 -6.28 -15.24
CA PRO A 119 2.28 -4.93 -15.20
C PRO A 119 3.69 -4.93 -15.79
N LYS A 120 3.96 -3.99 -16.71
CA LYS A 120 5.28 -3.77 -17.27
C LYS A 120 6.12 -2.92 -16.32
N ARG A 121 7.38 -3.31 -16.16
CA ARG A 121 8.37 -2.52 -15.41
C ARG A 121 8.79 -1.32 -16.27
N GLN A 122 9.09 -0.18 -15.65
CA GLN A 122 9.59 1.00 -16.39
C GLN A 122 10.92 0.68 -17.09
N GLY A 123 11.10 1.16 -18.32
CA GLY A 123 12.34 1.04 -19.07
C GLY A 123 12.55 -0.30 -19.80
N VAL A 124 11.65 -1.28 -19.67
CA VAL A 124 11.70 -2.53 -20.45
C VAL A 124 10.57 -2.59 -21.48
N GLU A 125 10.96 -2.71 -22.75
CA GLU A 125 10.06 -3.01 -23.87
C GLU A 125 9.39 -4.40 -23.69
N THR A 126 10.14 -5.32 -23.06
CA THR A 126 9.83 -6.75 -22.91
C THR A 126 8.90 -7.03 -21.73
N CYS A 127 7.98 -7.99 -21.89
CA CYS A 127 7.06 -8.40 -20.83
C CYS A 127 7.80 -9.33 -19.84
N SER A 128 7.79 -8.99 -18.55
CA SER A 128 8.47 -9.73 -17.48
C SER A 128 7.90 -11.13 -17.19
N ALA A 129 6.74 -11.47 -17.78
CA ALA A 129 6.10 -12.78 -17.63
C ALA A 129 6.92 -13.94 -18.23
N THR A 130 7.97 -13.67 -19.02
CA THR A 130 8.85 -14.70 -19.55
C THR A 130 9.88 -15.25 -18.55
N TYR A 131 10.04 -14.63 -17.38
CA TYR A 131 11.00 -15.09 -16.36
C TYR A 131 10.41 -16.08 -15.34
N ALA A 132 9.15 -16.50 -15.48
CA ALA A 132 8.48 -17.44 -14.58
C ALA A 132 8.25 -18.83 -15.20
N LEU A 133 9.00 -19.18 -16.25
CA LEU A 133 9.12 -20.55 -16.73
C LEU A 133 10.62 -20.93 -16.71
N SER A 134 10.91 -22.04 -16.04
CA SER A 134 12.21 -22.67 -15.73
C SER A 134 13.28 -22.64 -16.85
N PRO A 135 14.58 -22.81 -16.49
CA PRO A 135 15.71 -22.61 -17.39
C PRO A 135 15.93 -23.84 -18.30
N ALA A 136 15.14 -24.00 -19.36
CA ALA A 136 15.41 -25.08 -20.32
C ALA A 136 14.84 -24.88 -21.73
N THR A 137 14.46 -23.66 -22.13
CA THR A 137 14.06 -23.41 -23.52
C THR A 137 14.66 -22.10 -24.01
N THR A 138 15.65 -22.21 -24.90
CA THR A 138 16.03 -21.16 -25.83
C THR A 138 14.85 -20.88 -26.74
N VAL A 139 13.92 -20.05 -26.27
CA VAL A 139 12.94 -19.43 -27.16
C VAL A 139 13.72 -18.36 -27.91
N THR A 140 13.94 -18.62 -29.19
CA THR A 140 14.52 -17.65 -30.12
C THR A 140 13.78 -16.33 -29.96
N LEU A 141 14.54 -15.28 -29.70
CA LEU A 141 14.05 -13.92 -29.66
C LEU A 141 13.65 -13.54 -31.08
N THR A 142 12.47 -13.96 -31.53
CA THR A 142 11.87 -13.40 -32.73
C THR A 142 11.39 -12.01 -32.34
N THR A 143 12.23 -11.03 -32.61
CA THR A 143 11.78 -9.67 -32.96
C THR A 143 10.86 -9.79 -34.17
N LEU A 144 9.62 -10.18 -33.92
CA LEU A 144 8.54 -9.95 -34.87
C LEU A 144 8.26 -8.45 -34.83
N PRO A 145 8.37 -7.73 -35.97
CA PRO A 145 7.98 -6.34 -36.04
C PRO A 145 6.47 -6.29 -35.82
N GLY A 146 6.06 -6.07 -34.57
CA GLY A 146 4.69 -5.76 -34.24
C GLY A 146 4.41 -4.37 -34.79
N GLY A 147 3.80 -4.31 -35.97
CA GLY A 147 3.30 -3.08 -36.57
C GLY A 147 2.39 -2.36 -35.59
N GLY A 148 2.88 -1.24 -35.07
CA GLY A 148 2.04 -0.11 -34.73
C GLY A 148 2.13 0.84 -35.92
N GLU A 149 0.99 1.24 -36.47
CA GLU A 149 0.90 2.36 -37.40
C GLU A 149 1.69 3.56 -36.85
N GLU A 150 2.20 4.39 -37.76
CA GLU A 150 2.96 5.61 -37.49
C GLU A 150 2.09 6.67 -36.76
N GLY A 151 1.69 6.36 -35.53
CA GLY A 151 1.21 7.34 -34.56
C GLY A 151 2.43 7.95 -33.92
N GLY A 152 2.64 9.25 -34.15
CA GLY A 152 3.77 9.99 -33.61
C GLY A 152 3.99 9.67 -32.14
N PHE A 153 5.25 9.45 -31.75
CA PHE A 153 5.67 9.26 -30.37
C PHE A 153 5.40 10.56 -29.59
N GLU A 154 4.13 10.87 -29.27
CA GLU A 154 3.84 11.71 -28.12
C GLU A 154 4.59 11.07 -26.94
N LYS A 155 5.36 11.90 -26.22
CA LYS A 155 6.16 11.45 -25.08
C LYS A 155 5.26 10.60 -24.19
N THR A 156 5.65 9.35 -23.96
CA THR A 156 4.86 8.35 -23.24
C THR A 156 4.34 8.84 -21.89
N GLU A 157 5.07 9.74 -21.24
CA GLU A 157 4.68 10.44 -20.02
C GLU A 157 3.42 11.31 -20.21
N ILE A 158 3.31 12.08 -21.31
CA ILE A 158 2.16 12.94 -21.59
C ILE A 158 0.89 12.09 -21.77
N ARG A 159 1.01 10.96 -22.48
CA ARG A 159 -0.10 10.03 -22.65
C ARG A 159 -0.56 9.46 -21.30
N HIS A 160 0.41 9.14 -20.44
CA HIS A 160 0.15 8.61 -19.13
C HIS A 160 -0.56 9.59 -18.21
N GLU A 161 -0.11 10.85 -18.22
CA GLU A 161 -0.74 11.93 -17.46
C GLU A 161 -2.19 12.15 -17.92
N LYS A 162 -2.43 12.16 -19.25
CA LYS A 162 -3.79 12.24 -19.81
C LYS A 162 -4.65 11.04 -19.40
N GLU A 163 -4.11 9.81 -19.47
CA GLU A 163 -4.80 8.57 -19.09
C GLU A 163 -5.18 8.56 -17.59
N VAL A 164 -4.26 8.95 -16.71
CA VAL A 164 -4.51 9.02 -15.26
C VAL A 164 -5.53 10.09 -14.92
N ARG A 165 -5.42 11.29 -15.52
CA ARG A 165 -6.38 12.37 -15.29
C ARG A 165 -7.79 11.99 -15.74
N LYS A 166 -7.91 11.36 -16.92
CA LYS A 166 -9.20 10.84 -17.39
C LYS A 166 -9.75 9.77 -16.46
N ALA A 167 -8.91 8.85 -15.98
CA ALA A 167 -9.32 7.82 -15.04
C ALA A 167 -9.79 8.40 -13.69
N GLU A 168 -9.15 9.48 -13.22
CA GLU A 168 -9.56 10.23 -12.03
C GLU A 168 -10.94 10.87 -12.23
N GLU A 169 -11.13 11.61 -13.34
CA GLU A 169 -12.40 12.27 -13.68
C GLU A 169 -13.54 11.24 -13.85
N ASP A 170 -13.31 10.16 -14.58
CA ASP A 170 -14.28 9.08 -14.78
C ASP A 170 -14.62 8.36 -13.47
N ALA A 171 -13.63 8.12 -12.59
CA ALA A 171 -13.86 7.49 -11.30
C ALA A 171 -14.62 8.40 -10.34
N ARG A 172 -14.29 9.69 -10.30
CA ARG A 172 -15.03 10.69 -9.52
C ARG A 172 -16.49 10.77 -9.95
N GLN A 173 -16.75 10.81 -11.25
CA GLN A 173 -18.12 10.82 -11.76
C GLN A 173 -18.90 9.56 -11.35
N LYS A 174 -18.27 8.38 -11.41
CA LYS A 174 -18.91 7.13 -10.95
C LYS A 174 -19.21 7.13 -9.45
N VAL A 175 -18.30 7.65 -8.64
CA VAL A 175 -18.46 7.75 -7.18
C VAL A 175 -19.60 8.71 -6.82
N LEU A 176 -19.61 9.91 -7.44
CA LEU A 176 -20.66 10.91 -7.21
C LEU A 176 -22.03 10.46 -7.74
N ALA A 177 -22.05 9.76 -8.89
CA ALA A 177 -23.30 9.22 -9.43
C ALA A 177 -23.88 8.08 -8.57
N ALA A 178 -23.01 7.27 -7.95
CA ALA A 178 -23.44 6.19 -7.05
C ALA A 178 -23.88 6.71 -5.67
N ASN A 179 -23.29 7.82 -5.21
CA ASN A 179 -23.50 8.33 -3.86
C ASN A 179 -23.62 9.88 -3.89
N PRO A 180 -24.82 10.42 -4.16
CA PRO A 180 -25.04 11.86 -4.32
C PRO A 180 -24.90 12.69 -3.03
N GLU A 181 -24.91 12.04 -1.86
CA GLU A 181 -24.75 12.70 -0.54
C GLU A 181 -23.27 12.84 -0.10
N LEU A 182 -22.31 12.37 -0.91
CA LEU A 182 -20.89 12.45 -0.54
C LEU A 182 -20.36 13.88 -0.66
N ASN A 183 -19.64 14.32 0.38
CA ASN A 183 -18.89 15.57 0.33
C ASN A 183 -17.64 15.40 -0.55
N GLU A 184 -17.52 16.22 -1.61
CA GLU A 184 -16.40 16.22 -2.55
C GLU A 184 -15.04 16.43 -1.87
N GLU A 185 -15.00 17.13 -0.73
CA GLU A 185 -13.77 17.39 0.02
C GLU A 185 -13.13 16.10 0.57
N LEU A 186 -13.93 15.08 0.89
CA LEU A 186 -13.45 13.78 1.38
C LEU A 186 -12.77 12.93 0.29
N LEU A 187 -13.01 13.27 -0.98
CA LEU A 187 -12.41 12.62 -2.15
C LEU A 187 -11.08 13.26 -2.57
N THR A 188 -10.61 14.28 -1.84
CA THR A 188 -9.34 14.94 -2.13
C THR A 188 -8.16 14.15 -1.56
N PHE A 189 -7.09 14.05 -2.34
CA PHE A 189 -5.85 13.39 -1.93
C PHE A 189 -4.83 14.42 -1.50
N ASN A 190 -4.38 14.34 -0.25
CA ASN A 190 -3.11 14.94 0.14
C ASN A 190 -1.98 14.10 -0.50
N THR A 191 -1.71 14.29 -1.79
CA THR A 191 -0.41 13.90 -2.31
C THR A 191 0.58 14.78 -1.57
N SER A 192 1.28 14.20 -0.58
CA SER A 192 2.32 14.88 0.20
C SER A 192 3.13 15.72 -0.78
N LYS A 193 3.03 17.05 -0.71
CA LYS A 193 3.50 18.02 -1.71
C LYS A 193 4.66 17.44 -2.51
N ARG A 194 4.37 16.88 -3.69
CA ARG A 194 5.40 16.37 -4.59
C ARG A 194 6.20 17.59 -4.99
N GLU A 195 7.31 17.87 -4.32
CA GLU A 195 8.24 18.90 -4.73
C GLU A 195 8.69 18.53 -6.15
N PRO A 196 8.26 19.26 -7.19
CA PRO A 196 8.53 18.88 -8.58
C PRO A 196 10.04 18.80 -8.86
N GLY A 197 10.86 19.48 -8.05
CA GLY A 197 12.31 19.46 -8.15
C GLY A 197 13.01 18.21 -7.61
N LYS A 198 12.39 17.37 -6.76
CA LYS A 198 13.09 16.23 -6.15
C LYS A 198 13.27 15.08 -7.14
N GLN A 199 12.22 14.76 -7.90
CA GLN A 199 12.28 13.76 -8.97
C GLN A 199 13.20 14.19 -10.11
N GLU A 200 13.21 15.49 -10.47
CA GLU A 200 14.13 16.00 -11.49
C GLU A 200 15.59 15.92 -11.03
N LYS A 201 15.89 16.21 -9.75
CA LYS A 201 17.22 16.03 -9.17
C LYS A 201 17.64 14.57 -9.13
N THR A 202 16.74 13.66 -8.73
CA THR A 202 17.02 12.22 -8.73
C THR A 202 17.25 11.71 -10.15
N ARG A 203 16.44 12.12 -11.13
CA ARG A 203 16.59 11.79 -12.57
C ARG A 203 17.90 12.33 -13.15
N LYS A 204 18.24 13.61 -12.92
CA LYS A 204 19.54 14.20 -13.32
C LYS A 204 20.71 13.49 -12.67
N SER A 205 20.61 13.15 -11.38
CA SER A 205 21.67 12.43 -10.67
C SER A 205 21.86 11.00 -11.18
N ALA A 206 20.80 10.32 -11.60
CA ALA A 206 20.85 9.00 -12.22
C ALA A 206 21.48 9.06 -13.63
N GLN A 207 21.07 10.05 -14.45
CA GLN A 207 21.65 10.29 -15.78
C GLN A 207 23.14 10.66 -15.71
N LEU A 208 23.56 11.45 -14.71
CA LEU A 208 24.97 11.73 -14.43
C LEU A 208 25.76 10.49 -13.97
N ARG A 209 25.10 9.54 -13.30
CA ARG A 209 25.70 8.26 -12.87
C ARG A 209 25.81 7.23 -14.00
N GLU A 210 25.10 7.43 -15.11
CA GLU A 210 25.14 6.56 -16.29
C GLU A 210 25.97 7.16 -17.44
N ALA A 211 26.33 8.45 -17.36
CA ALA A 211 27.20 9.10 -18.34
C ALA A 211 28.63 8.50 -18.37
N PRO A 212 29.27 8.41 -19.56
CA PRO A 212 30.65 7.99 -19.72
C PRO A 212 31.59 8.82 -18.84
N ARG A 213 32.69 8.21 -18.34
CA ARG A 213 33.63 8.86 -17.40
C ARG A 213 34.19 10.20 -17.90
N GLU A 214 34.27 10.41 -19.21
CA GLU A 214 34.77 11.64 -19.85
C GLU A 214 33.80 12.84 -19.69
N ALA A 215 32.52 12.60 -19.39
CA ALA A 215 31.50 13.64 -19.22
C ALA A 215 31.23 14.03 -17.75
N ARG A 216 32.02 13.52 -16.78
CA ARG A 216 31.89 13.81 -15.33
C ARG A 216 32.91 14.82 -14.80
N ARG A 217 33.52 15.64 -15.66
CA ARG A 217 34.38 16.76 -15.28
C ARG A 217 33.65 18.08 -15.41
#